data_AF-A0A819R4I6-F1
#
_entry.id   AF-A0A819R4I6-F1
#
_cell.length_a   1.000
_cell.length_b   1.000
_cell.length_c   1.000
_cell.angle_alpha   90.00
_cell.angle_beta   90.00
_cell.angle_gamma   90.00
#
_symmetry.space_group_name_H-M   'P 1'
#
loop_
_entity.id
_entity.type
_entity.pdbx_description
1 polymer ?
#
loop_
_entity_poly.entity_id
_entity_poly.type
_entity_poly.pdbx_seq_one_letter_code
_entity_poly.pdbx_strand_id
1 'polypeptide(L)'
;MDTSIDTPTEQLEACSIQRTIVYTSEKHGSDENGDGSEGKPFKTPLQAYHQHGENVTVYVDSKDETKGKWELLSKSQAKKVKARYEEEKRKDEAAAEREEKERLQHEENLRIAKEITITEDSSLPKAKVLKIKALKTEHGTRVKIFGWVHRIRRQGRNLMFIVLRDGTGFLQCVLADKLCQTYDAVTLSTEATISVCGVVRPVPEGQTAPGNQELVADYFEVIGHSPPGGVDTLLNKESHPDVQLDNRHMMIRGENTSKILRLRSIVTQCFRDHYFDRGYYEIFPPTLVQTQVEGGATLFSLNYFGEPAYLTQSSQLYLETACPALGDVFCIAQSYRAEKAHTRRHLAEFTHVEAECPFISFDDLLDRIEDLVVDVVDRVLKHPEAHLLF
;
A
#
# COMPACT_ATOMS: atom_id res chain seq x y z
N MET A 1 -51.01 -55.65 52.47
CA MET A 1 -49.93 -55.19 51.59
C MET A 1 -49.99 -53.67 51.63
N ASP A 2 -49.16 -52.89 52.30
CA ASP A 2 -47.94 -53.03 53.12
C ASP A 2 -47.93 -51.74 53.97
N THR A 3 -47.67 -51.73 55.29
CA THR A 3 -46.36 -51.46 55.95
C THR A 3 -45.44 -50.55 55.11
N SER A 4 -44.80 -49.47 55.55
CA SER A 4 -44.44 -48.95 56.87
C SER A 4 -43.50 -47.74 56.68
N ILE A 5 -43.63 -46.73 57.54
CA ILE A 5 -42.56 -45.95 58.22
C ILE A 5 -41.65 -44.98 57.43
N ASP A 6 -41.75 -43.71 57.83
CA ASP A 6 -40.75 -42.62 57.74
C ASP A 6 -39.41 -42.96 58.41
N THR A 7 -38.27 -42.59 57.81
CA THR A 7 -37.28 -41.58 58.30
C THR A 7 -35.94 -41.65 57.53
N PRO A 8 -35.12 -40.57 57.55
CA PRO A 8 -34.28 -40.12 56.45
C PRO A 8 -32.81 -40.52 56.60
N THR A 9 -32.07 -40.52 55.49
CA THR A 9 -30.60 -40.49 55.53
C THR A 9 -30.07 -39.45 54.55
N GLU A 10 -29.46 -38.44 55.14
CA GLU A 10 -28.58 -37.44 54.54
C GLU A 10 -27.65 -38.08 53.50
N GLN A 11 -27.69 -37.57 52.27
CA GLN A 11 -26.55 -37.67 51.35
C GLN A 11 -25.88 -36.30 51.28
N LEU A 12 -24.90 -36.12 52.17
CA LEU A 12 -23.79 -35.21 51.98
C LEU A 12 -23.03 -35.66 50.71
N GLU A 13 -23.40 -35.12 49.55
CA GLU A 13 -22.54 -35.19 48.37
C GLU A 13 -21.30 -34.33 48.62
N ALA A 14 -20.22 -34.99 49.03
CA ALA A 14 -18.89 -34.44 48.98
C ALA A 14 -18.56 -34.10 47.52
N CYS A 15 -18.61 -32.82 47.17
CA CYS A 15 -18.19 -32.29 45.88
C CYS A 15 -16.67 -32.47 45.75
N SER A 16 -16.25 -33.63 45.25
CA SER A 16 -14.86 -33.89 44.89
C SER A 16 -14.54 -33.14 43.60
N ILE A 17 -13.71 -32.10 43.69
CA ILE A 17 -13.24 -31.33 42.53
C ILE A 17 -12.46 -32.30 41.63
N GLN A 18 -13.07 -32.77 40.54
CA GLN A 18 -12.38 -33.52 39.50
C GLN A 18 -11.31 -32.61 38.88
N ARG A 19 -10.04 -32.88 39.17
CA ARG A 19 -8.93 -32.19 38.51
C ARG A 19 -8.80 -32.72 37.09
N THR A 20 -8.88 -31.84 36.11
CA THR A 20 -8.64 -32.20 34.70
C THR A 20 -7.22 -32.70 34.55
N ILE A 21 -7.03 -33.87 33.92
CA ILE A 21 -5.72 -34.46 33.67
C ILE A 21 -5.29 -34.07 32.27
N VAL A 22 -4.06 -33.57 32.13
CA VAL A 22 -3.50 -33.13 30.85
C VAL A 22 -2.09 -33.70 30.68
N TYR A 23 -1.75 -34.11 29.46
CA TYR A 23 -0.47 -34.68 29.09
C TYR A 23 0.31 -33.68 28.22
N THR A 24 1.60 -33.54 28.51
CA THR A 24 2.51 -32.67 27.75
C THR A 24 3.77 -33.43 27.37
N SER A 25 4.21 -33.35 26.12
CA SER A 25 5.41 -34.03 25.61
C SER A 25 6.27 -33.04 24.85
N GLU A 26 7.52 -32.85 25.28
CA GLU A 26 8.46 -31.96 24.58
C GLU A 26 8.84 -32.55 23.21
N LYS A 27 8.83 -33.88 23.09
CA LYS A 27 9.23 -34.61 21.88
C LYS A 27 8.11 -34.77 20.85
N HIS A 28 6.88 -34.97 21.32
CA HIS A 28 5.76 -35.39 20.46
C HIS A 28 4.51 -34.51 20.58
N GLY A 29 4.53 -33.49 21.43
CA GLY A 29 3.40 -32.57 21.63
C GLY A 29 3.42 -31.35 20.71
N SER A 30 2.27 -30.69 20.61
CA SER A 30 2.10 -29.43 19.88
C SER A 30 1.26 -28.47 20.72
N ASP A 31 1.76 -27.24 20.92
CA ASP A 31 0.97 -26.19 21.60
C ASP A 31 -0.05 -25.52 20.66
N GLU A 32 0.10 -25.70 19.34
CA GLU A 32 -0.84 -25.18 18.34
C GLU A 32 -1.98 -26.17 18.03
N ASN A 33 -1.67 -27.47 17.97
CA ASN A 33 -2.60 -28.50 17.48
C ASN A 33 -2.88 -29.63 18.50
N GLY A 34 -2.24 -29.60 19.67
CA GLY A 34 -2.50 -30.55 20.75
C GLY A 34 -3.83 -30.25 21.46
N ASP A 35 -4.46 -31.28 22.02
CA ASP A 35 -5.68 -31.14 22.82
C ASP A 35 -5.46 -31.50 24.30
N GLY A 36 -4.23 -31.85 24.66
CA GLY A 36 -3.85 -32.19 26.04
C GLY A 36 -4.18 -33.62 26.44
N SER A 37 -4.75 -34.43 25.54
CA SER A 37 -4.93 -35.87 25.74
C SER A 37 -3.61 -36.63 25.59
N GLU A 38 -3.57 -37.88 26.06
CA GLU A 38 -2.41 -38.75 25.90
C GLU A 38 -2.06 -39.02 24.40
N GLY A 39 -3.07 -39.00 23.52
CA GLY A 39 -2.90 -39.20 22.09
C GLY A 39 -2.43 -37.96 21.33
N LYS A 40 -2.75 -36.76 21.83
CA LYS A 40 -2.34 -35.46 21.27
C LYS A 40 -1.93 -34.48 22.38
N PRO A 41 -0.80 -34.74 23.06
CA PRO A 41 -0.37 -33.94 24.20
C PRO A 41 0.01 -32.52 23.75
N PHE A 42 -0.10 -31.56 24.67
CA PHE A 42 0.52 -30.25 24.45
C PHE A 42 2.04 -30.39 24.41
N LYS A 43 2.73 -29.42 23.82
CA LYS A 43 4.20 -29.41 23.83
C LYS A 43 4.75 -28.95 25.17
N THR A 44 4.08 -28.00 25.82
CA THR A 44 4.56 -27.41 27.07
C THR A 44 3.51 -27.47 28.20
N PRO A 45 3.95 -27.64 29.46
CA PRO A 45 3.07 -27.48 30.61
C PRO A 45 2.38 -26.11 30.69
N LEU A 46 2.99 -25.05 30.16
CA LEU A 46 2.40 -23.70 30.19
C LEU A 46 1.08 -23.64 29.39
N GLN A 47 1.02 -24.30 28.24
CA GLN A 47 -0.19 -24.39 27.43
C GLN A 47 -1.34 -25.09 28.16
N ALA A 48 -1.03 -26.10 28.98
CA ALA A 48 -2.03 -26.78 29.81
C ALA A 48 -2.68 -25.82 30.84
N TYR A 49 -1.89 -24.91 31.44
CA TYR A 49 -2.41 -23.89 32.36
C TYR A 49 -3.22 -22.80 31.62
N HIS A 50 -2.83 -22.43 30.39
CA HIS A 50 -3.60 -21.49 29.56
C HIS A 50 -5.00 -22.01 29.22
N GLN A 51 -5.13 -23.30 28.89
CA GLN A 51 -6.41 -23.87 28.47
C GLN A 51 -7.32 -24.32 29.62
N HIS A 52 -6.74 -24.75 30.75
CA HIS A 52 -7.50 -25.35 31.86
C HIS A 52 -7.35 -24.63 33.21
N GLY A 53 -6.59 -23.54 33.27
CA GLY A 53 -6.35 -22.77 34.48
C GLY A 53 -5.55 -23.55 35.53
N GLU A 54 -5.68 -23.17 36.80
CA GLU A 54 -4.87 -23.70 37.91
C GLU A 54 -5.30 -25.10 38.40
N ASN A 55 -6.49 -25.56 38.00
CA ASN A 55 -7.08 -26.81 38.48
C ASN A 55 -6.75 -28.02 37.58
N VAL A 56 -5.54 -28.03 37.01
CA VAL A 56 -5.06 -29.07 36.08
C VAL A 56 -3.95 -29.92 36.72
N THR A 57 -4.00 -31.23 36.46
CA THR A 57 -2.94 -32.18 36.81
C THR A 57 -2.14 -32.50 35.56
N VAL A 58 -0.90 -32.02 35.48
CA VAL A 58 -0.06 -32.14 34.27
C VAL A 58 0.90 -33.33 34.39
N TYR A 59 0.88 -34.20 33.39
CA TYR A 59 1.85 -35.28 33.19
C TYR A 59 2.85 -34.88 32.09
N VAL A 60 4.14 -35.14 32.33
CA VAL A 60 5.25 -34.86 31.40
C VAL A 60 5.92 -36.16 30.97
N ASP A 61 6.75 -36.11 29.91
CA ASP A 61 7.56 -37.26 29.50
C ASP A 61 8.44 -37.76 30.66
N SER A 62 8.35 -39.06 30.99
CA SER A 62 9.17 -39.67 32.03
C SER A 62 10.65 -39.64 31.65
N LYS A 63 11.52 -39.31 32.61
CA LYS A 63 12.99 -39.39 32.43
C LYS A 63 13.56 -40.79 32.68
N ASP A 64 12.74 -41.68 33.22
CA ASP A 64 13.10 -43.04 33.59
C ASP A 64 12.23 -44.01 32.77
N GLU A 65 12.81 -44.62 31.75
CA GLU A 65 12.12 -45.55 30.84
C GLU A 65 11.56 -46.79 31.58
N THR A 66 12.00 -47.05 32.81
CA THR A 66 11.53 -48.18 33.63
C THR A 66 10.21 -47.89 34.37
N LYS A 67 9.75 -46.63 34.44
CA LYS A 67 8.56 -46.19 35.20
C LYS A 67 7.32 -45.87 34.36
N GLY A 68 7.36 -46.15 33.06
CA GLY A 68 6.28 -45.83 32.11
C GLY A 68 6.51 -44.51 31.37
N LYS A 69 5.63 -44.21 30.41
CA LYS A 69 5.79 -43.08 29.46
C LYS A 69 5.63 -41.70 30.12
N TRP A 70 4.84 -41.61 31.18
CA TRP A 70 4.42 -40.34 31.79
C TRP A 70 4.81 -40.26 33.27
N GLU A 71 5.35 -39.13 33.68
CA GLU A 71 5.59 -38.79 35.09
C GLU A 71 4.80 -37.54 35.49
N LEU A 72 4.40 -37.44 36.75
CA LEU A 72 3.69 -36.25 37.24
C LEU A 72 4.65 -35.05 37.28
N LEU A 73 4.20 -33.89 36.77
CA LEU A 73 4.98 -32.65 36.83
C LEU A 73 5.40 -32.36 38.28
N SER A 74 6.71 -32.25 38.53
CA SER A 74 7.22 -32.08 39.89
C SER A 74 6.73 -30.78 40.54
N LYS A 75 6.59 -30.76 41.87
CA LYS A 75 6.14 -29.56 42.61
C LYS A 75 6.97 -28.31 42.32
N SER A 76 8.29 -28.47 42.09
CA SER A 76 9.20 -27.37 41.74
C SER A 76 8.96 -26.83 40.33
N GLN A 77 8.74 -27.72 39.35
CA GLN A 77 8.40 -27.33 37.98
C GLN A 77 7.00 -26.71 37.92
N ALA A 78 6.01 -27.29 38.58
CA ALA A 78 4.65 -26.75 38.68
C ALA A 78 4.65 -25.33 39.26
N LYS A 79 5.42 -25.05 40.32
CA LYS A 79 5.55 -23.70 40.88
C LYS A 79 6.13 -22.69 39.88
N LYS A 80 7.14 -23.09 39.09
CA LYS A 80 7.75 -22.22 38.06
C LYS A 80 6.81 -21.94 36.90
N VAL A 81 6.09 -22.96 36.42
CA VAL A 81 5.11 -22.82 35.33
C VAL A 81 3.93 -21.96 35.80
N LYS A 82 3.45 -22.18 37.02
CA LYS A 82 2.39 -21.37 37.63
C LYS A 82 2.80 -19.89 37.74
N ALA A 83 4.01 -19.61 38.21
CA ALA A 83 4.50 -18.23 38.30
C ALA A 83 4.61 -17.54 36.92
N ARG A 84 4.99 -18.27 35.86
CA ARG A 84 4.99 -17.74 34.49
C ARG A 84 3.59 -17.49 33.96
N TYR A 85 2.67 -18.42 34.17
CA TYR A 85 1.26 -18.26 33.81
C TYR A 85 0.62 -17.04 34.50
N GLU A 86 0.86 -16.86 35.80
CA GLU A 86 0.40 -15.69 36.54
C GLU A 86 1.03 -14.38 36.03
N GLU A 87 2.31 -14.40 35.63
CA GLU A 87 2.98 -13.24 35.04
C GLU A 87 2.41 -12.88 33.67
N GLU A 88 2.19 -13.86 32.78
CA GLU A 88 1.57 -13.67 31.46
C GLU A 88 0.12 -13.18 31.61
N LYS A 89 -0.67 -13.84 32.45
CA LYS A 89 -2.04 -13.42 32.75
C LYS A 89 -2.12 -11.98 33.26
N ARG A 90 -1.22 -11.58 34.18
CA ARG A 90 -1.16 -10.19 34.67
C ARG A 90 -0.74 -9.21 33.56
N LYS A 91 0.15 -9.60 32.65
CA LYS A 91 0.53 -8.78 31.49
C LYS A 91 -0.65 -8.61 30.54
N ASP A 92 -1.39 -9.68 30.27
CA ASP A 92 -2.56 -9.67 29.39
C ASP A 92 -3.70 -8.85 30.00
N GLU A 93 -3.96 -9.01 31.30
CA GLU A 93 -4.95 -8.20 32.03
C GLU A 93 -4.55 -6.71 32.02
N ALA A 94 -3.27 -6.38 32.26
CA ALA A 94 -2.79 -5.00 32.20
C ALA A 94 -2.82 -4.42 30.78
N ALA A 95 -2.57 -5.24 29.75
CA ALA A 95 -2.69 -4.84 28.36
C ALA A 95 -4.15 -4.57 27.98
N ALA A 96 -5.07 -5.44 28.39
CA ALA A 96 -6.50 -5.28 28.18
C ALA A 96 -7.07 -4.06 28.92
N GLU A 97 -6.67 -3.82 30.17
CA GLU A 97 -7.08 -2.61 30.92
C GLU A 97 -6.55 -1.33 30.26
N ARG A 98 -5.32 -1.36 29.75
CA ARG A 98 -4.73 -0.25 28.99
C ARG A 98 -5.48 -0.01 27.69
N GLU A 99 -5.78 -1.06 26.93
CA GLU A 99 -6.53 -0.97 25.66
C GLU A 99 -7.94 -0.42 25.89
N GLU A 100 -8.64 -0.90 26.93
CA GLU A 100 -9.95 -0.39 27.33
C GLU A 100 -9.90 1.10 27.69
N LYS A 101 -8.90 1.50 28.48
CA LYS A 101 -8.71 2.91 28.86
C LYS A 101 -8.40 3.79 27.66
N GLU A 102 -7.56 3.31 26.73
CA GLU A 102 -7.24 4.01 25.48
C GLU A 102 -8.49 4.13 24.59
N ARG A 103 -9.34 3.09 24.52
CA ARG A 103 -10.61 3.12 23.78
C ARG A 103 -11.59 4.13 24.36
N LEU A 104 -11.85 4.10 25.68
CA LEU A 104 -12.72 5.05 26.36
C LEU A 104 -12.22 6.49 26.19
N GLN A 105 -10.90 6.70 26.31
CA GLN A 105 -10.30 8.00 26.09
C GLN A 105 -10.44 8.46 24.63
N HIS A 106 -10.33 7.55 23.66
CA HIS A 106 -10.54 7.85 22.25
C HIS A 106 -12.00 8.25 21.97
N GLU A 107 -12.97 7.51 22.50
CA GLU A 107 -14.40 7.82 22.37
C GLU A 107 -14.75 9.19 22.96
N GLU A 108 -14.22 9.50 24.14
CA GLU A 108 -14.39 10.81 24.78
C GLU A 108 -13.79 11.94 23.93
N ASN A 109 -12.58 11.74 23.39
CA ASN A 109 -11.96 12.72 22.51
C ASN A 109 -12.79 12.94 21.23
N LEU A 110 -13.37 11.88 20.66
CA LEU A 110 -14.27 11.99 19.51
C LEU A 110 -15.55 12.74 19.85
N ARG A 111 -16.10 12.55 21.06
CA ARG A 111 -17.27 13.29 21.53
C ARG A 111 -16.99 14.79 21.60
N ILE A 112 -15.89 15.18 22.26
CA ILE A 112 -15.45 16.58 22.34
C ILE A 112 -15.23 17.16 20.93
N ALA A 113 -14.60 16.38 20.04
CA ALA A 113 -14.31 16.82 18.67
C ALA A 113 -15.58 17.10 17.83
N LYS A 114 -16.70 16.41 18.10
CA LYS A 114 -17.99 16.65 17.43
C LYS A 114 -18.64 17.98 17.82
N GLU A 115 -18.31 18.50 18.99
CA GLU A 115 -18.83 19.80 19.47
C GLU A 115 -18.07 20.98 18.83
N ILE A 116 -16.85 20.74 18.35
CA ILE A 116 -16.00 21.76 17.72
C ILE A 116 -16.39 21.90 16.26
N THR A 117 -16.98 23.05 15.93
CA THR A 117 -17.33 23.42 14.57
C THR A 117 -16.42 24.54 14.05
N ILE A 118 -16.13 24.50 12.76
CA ILE A 118 -15.36 25.52 12.04
C ILE A 118 -16.22 26.06 10.90
N THR A 119 -16.10 27.35 10.63
CA THR A 119 -16.79 28.03 9.53
C THR A 119 -15.79 28.91 8.80
N GLU A 120 -16.02 29.12 7.50
CA GLU A 120 -15.18 30.04 6.75
C GLU A 120 -15.46 31.48 7.21
N ASP A 121 -14.41 32.20 7.60
CA ASP A 121 -14.52 33.59 8.05
C ASP A 121 -14.83 34.51 6.85
N SER A 122 -16.02 35.10 6.88
CA SER A 122 -16.51 36.00 5.82
C SER A 122 -15.80 37.36 5.78
N SER A 123 -15.02 37.70 6.80
CA SER A 123 -14.20 38.92 6.82
C SER A 123 -12.89 38.78 6.05
N LEU A 124 -12.44 37.54 5.79
CA LEU A 124 -11.22 37.27 5.04
C LEU A 124 -11.44 37.47 3.53
N PRO A 125 -10.38 37.82 2.77
CA PRO A 125 -10.45 37.86 1.32
C PRO A 125 -10.94 36.53 0.74
N LYS A 126 -11.70 36.60 -0.36
CA LYS A 126 -12.16 35.40 -1.06
C LYS A 126 -10.95 34.58 -1.55
N ALA A 127 -10.90 33.31 -1.16
CA ALA A 127 -9.78 32.45 -1.52
C ALA A 127 -9.74 32.18 -3.05
N LYS A 128 -8.57 32.37 -3.66
CA LYS A 128 -8.34 32.01 -5.07
C LYS A 128 -8.12 30.51 -5.18
N VAL A 129 -8.91 29.83 -6.01
CA VAL A 129 -8.74 28.39 -6.25
C VAL A 129 -7.53 28.17 -7.16
N LEU A 130 -6.53 27.40 -6.70
CA LEU A 130 -5.29 27.16 -7.43
C LEU A 130 -4.87 25.68 -7.37
N LYS A 131 -4.03 25.27 -8.34
CA LYS A 131 -3.24 24.03 -8.27
C LYS A 131 -1.94 24.30 -7.53
N ILE A 132 -1.36 23.26 -6.92
CA ILE A 132 -0.11 23.39 -6.15
C ILE A 132 1.03 23.96 -7.02
N LYS A 133 1.16 23.53 -8.28
CA LYS A 133 2.20 24.03 -9.20
C LYS A 133 2.13 25.54 -9.44
N ALA A 134 0.95 26.16 -9.31
CA ALA A 134 0.75 27.60 -9.51
C ALA A 134 1.13 28.47 -8.28
N LEU A 135 1.48 27.86 -7.15
CA LEU A 135 1.76 28.60 -5.91
C LEU A 135 3.12 29.31 -5.89
N LYS A 136 4.05 28.90 -6.76
CA LYS A 136 5.42 29.46 -6.80
C LYS A 136 5.48 30.98 -7.02
N THR A 137 4.38 31.61 -7.41
CA THR A 137 4.30 33.04 -7.75
C THR A 137 3.35 33.84 -6.85
N GLU A 138 2.74 33.23 -5.83
CA GLU A 138 1.57 33.80 -5.11
C GLU A 138 1.72 33.74 -3.58
N HIS A 139 2.78 34.36 -3.05
CA HIS A 139 2.98 34.48 -1.60
C HIS A 139 2.08 35.55 -0.97
N GLY A 140 1.58 35.29 0.23
CA GLY A 140 0.73 36.24 0.97
C GLY A 140 -0.72 36.31 0.51
N THR A 141 -1.08 35.65 -0.59
CA THR A 141 -2.47 35.54 -1.08
C THR A 141 -3.20 34.41 -0.36
N ARG A 142 -4.48 34.63 -0.01
CA ARG A 142 -5.37 33.59 0.49
C ARG A 142 -5.85 32.70 -0.67
N VAL A 143 -5.58 31.41 -0.58
CA VAL A 143 -5.83 30.42 -1.62
C VAL A 143 -6.68 29.26 -1.11
N LYS A 144 -7.40 28.60 -2.02
CA LYS A 144 -8.13 27.35 -1.75
C LYS A 144 -7.52 26.24 -2.62
N ILE A 145 -6.99 25.21 -1.98
CA ILE A 145 -6.33 24.08 -2.65
C ILE A 145 -7.13 22.81 -2.39
N PHE A 146 -7.41 22.07 -3.47
CA PHE A 146 -8.01 20.74 -3.42
C PHE A 146 -6.92 19.69 -3.57
N GLY A 147 -6.98 18.62 -2.78
CA GLY A 147 -6.04 17.52 -2.95
C GLY A 147 -6.31 16.31 -2.06
N TRP A 148 -5.45 15.32 -2.23
CA TRP A 148 -5.37 14.12 -1.42
C TRP A 148 -4.36 14.31 -0.30
N VAL A 149 -4.73 13.85 0.89
CA VAL A 149 -3.85 13.84 2.05
C VAL A 149 -2.78 12.77 1.85
N HIS A 150 -1.57 13.17 1.48
CA HIS A 150 -0.47 12.24 1.23
C HIS A 150 0.21 11.77 2.52
N ARG A 151 0.42 12.69 3.46
CA ARG A 151 0.96 12.38 4.81
C ARG A 151 0.27 13.23 5.86
N ILE A 152 0.14 12.68 7.06
CA ILE A 152 -0.40 13.38 8.24
C ILE A 152 0.60 13.23 9.38
N ARG A 153 0.94 14.33 10.05
CA ARG A 153 1.69 14.33 11.30
C ARG A 153 0.95 15.17 12.33
N ARG A 154 0.59 14.58 13.47
CA ARG A 154 -0.03 15.27 14.60
C ARG A 154 1.04 15.56 15.65
N GLN A 155 1.11 16.80 16.13
CA GLN A 155 2.06 17.23 17.16
C GLN A 155 1.27 17.80 18.35
N GLY A 156 1.13 16.98 19.39
CA GLY A 156 0.22 17.29 20.51
C GLY A 156 -1.24 17.38 20.04
N ARG A 157 -2.03 18.22 20.73
CA ARG A 157 -3.46 18.42 20.45
C ARG A 157 -3.77 19.66 19.60
N ASN A 158 -2.78 20.52 19.35
CA ASN A 158 -3.00 21.86 18.79
C ASN A 158 -2.30 22.08 17.45
N LEU A 159 -1.58 21.09 16.92
CA LEU A 159 -0.91 21.19 15.63
C LEU A 159 -1.06 19.91 14.81
N MET A 160 -1.46 20.08 13.56
CA MET A 160 -1.51 19.03 12.56
C MET A 160 -0.87 19.52 11.26
N PHE A 161 0.09 18.75 10.78
CA PHE A 161 0.76 18.98 9.50
C PHE A 161 0.22 17.98 8.48
N ILE A 162 -0.24 18.48 7.35
CA ILE A 162 -0.74 17.68 6.25
C ILE A 162 0.16 17.94 5.05
N VAL A 163 0.70 16.89 4.45
CA VAL A 163 1.28 17.01 3.10
C VAL A 163 0.16 16.72 2.11
N LEU A 164 -0.29 17.74 1.40
CA LEU A 164 -1.32 17.66 0.38
C LEU A 164 -0.70 17.36 -0.98
N ARG A 165 -1.35 16.53 -1.79
CA ARG A 165 -0.96 16.17 -3.16
C ARG A 165 -2.15 16.41 -4.09
N ASP A 166 -1.95 17.04 -5.24
CA ASP A 166 -3.01 17.28 -6.23
C ASP A 166 -2.67 16.76 -7.65
N GLY A 167 -1.54 16.07 -7.79
CA GLY A 167 -1.00 15.62 -9.07
C GLY A 167 -0.07 16.62 -9.76
N THR A 168 -0.04 17.87 -9.32
CA THR A 168 0.87 18.92 -9.83
C THR A 168 2.03 19.23 -8.88
N GLY A 169 1.91 18.83 -7.62
CA GLY A 169 2.99 18.95 -6.64
C GLY A 169 2.59 18.42 -5.27
N PHE A 170 3.42 18.74 -4.28
CA PHE A 170 3.16 18.53 -2.86
C PHE A 170 3.20 19.88 -2.14
N LEU A 171 2.34 20.05 -1.13
CA LEU A 171 2.25 21.27 -0.34
C LEU A 171 2.08 20.89 1.14
N GLN A 172 2.88 21.48 2.02
CA GLN A 172 2.63 21.39 3.45
C GLN A 172 1.49 22.35 3.84
N CYS A 173 0.49 21.84 4.53
CA CYS A 173 -0.58 22.60 5.15
C CYS A 173 -0.48 22.46 6.68
N VAL A 174 -0.60 23.58 7.38
CA VAL A 174 -0.53 23.65 8.85
C VAL A 174 -1.91 24.00 9.38
N LEU A 175 -2.50 23.08 10.16
CA LEU A 175 -3.76 23.28 10.86
C LEU A 175 -3.43 23.43 12.35
N ALA A 176 -3.89 24.52 12.95
CA ALA A 176 -3.64 24.86 14.35
C ALA A 176 -4.94 24.99 15.15
N ASP A 177 -4.84 24.77 16.46
CA ASP A 177 -5.90 24.96 17.45
C ASP A 177 -7.22 24.29 17.05
N LYS A 178 -8.30 25.05 16.87
CA LYS A 178 -9.63 24.51 16.54
C LYS A 178 -9.62 23.69 15.26
N LEU A 179 -8.82 24.07 14.25
CA LEU A 179 -8.78 23.39 12.96
C LEU A 179 -8.25 21.96 13.06
N CYS A 180 -7.42 21.64 14.06
CA CYS A 180 -6.92 20.28 14.24
C CYS A 180 -7.68 19.47 15.30
N GLN A 181 -8.75 20.03 15.87
CA GLN A 181 -9.53 19.44 16.97
C GLN A 181 -10.95 19.04 16.56
N THR A 182 -11.42 19.43 15.38
CA THR A 182 -12.72 19.01 14.85
C THR A 182 -12.79 17.49 14.65
N TYR A 183 -14.00 16.94 14.64
CA TYR A 183 -14.21 15.51 14.35
C TYR A 183 -13.54 15.08 13.04
N ASP A 184 -13.66 15.90 11.99
CA ASP A 184 -13.01 15.66 10.70
C ASP A 184 -11.49 15.63 10.80
N ALA A 185 -10.87 16.54 11.55
CA ALA A 185 -9.43 16.55 11.72
C ALA A 185 -8.93 15.33 12.50
N VAL A 186 -9.62 14.98 13.59
CA VAL A 186 -9.23 13.87 14.46
C VAL A 186 -9.37 12.52 13.74
N THR A 187 -10.39 12.37 12.89
CA THR A 187 -10.64 11.16 12.10
C THR A 187 -9.95 11.15 10.73
N LEU A 188 -9.30 12.26 10.34
CA LEU A 188 -8.64 12.38 9.04
C LEU A 188 -7.57 11.30 8.85
N SER A 189 -7.67 10.61 7.71
CA SER A 189 -6.76 9.55 7.29
C SER A 189 -6.05 9.91 5.99
N THR A 190 -4.89 9.30 5.74
CA THR A 190 -4.19 9.43 4.46
C THR A 190 -5.04 8.94 3.30
N GLU A 191 -4.87 9.52 2.12
CA GLU A 191 -5.69 9.36 0.91
C GLU A 191 -7.10 9.96 0.96
N ALA A 192 -7.51 10.55 2.09
CA ALA A 192 -8.72 11.36 2.13
C ALA A 192 -8.58 12.57 1.19
N THR A 193 -9.70 13.02 0.65
CA THR A 193 -9.77 14.22 -0.20
C THR A 193 -10.27 15.39 0.62
N ILE A 194 -9.54 16.50 0.58
CA ILE A 194 -9.85 17.70 1.34
C ILE A 194 -9.73 18.94 0.47
N SER A 195 -10.42 20.01 0.88
CA SER A 195 -10.09 21.37 0.48
C SER A 195 -9.50 22.13 1.66
N VAL A 196 -8.45 22.90 1.43
CA VAL A 196 -7.80 23.73 2.46
C VAL A 196 -7.74 25.17 1.98
N CYS A 197 -8.26 26.07 2.78
CA CYS A 197 -8.15 27.51 2.62
C CYS A 197 -7.10 28.06 3.58
N GLY A 198 -6.25 28.95 3.09
CA GLY A 198 -5.21 29.53 3.92
C GLY A 198 -4.31 30.49 3.16
N VAL A 199 -3.31 31.02 3.86
CA VAL A 199 -2.31 31.92 3.29
C VAL A 199 -0.99 31.16 3.10
N VAL A 200 -0.43 31.25 1.90
CA VAL A 200 0.88 30.64 1.60
C VAL A 200 2.00 31.52 2.14
N ARG A 201 2.90 30.92 2.91
CA ARG A 201 4.05 31.56 3.55
C ARG A 201 5.34 30.79 3.25
N PRO A 202 6.50 31.46 3.26
CA PRO A 202 7.77 30.76 3.29
C PRO A 202 7.89 29.93 4.58
N VAL A 203 8.58 28.80 4.50
CA VAL A 203 8.85 27.95 5.66
C VAL A 203 9.78 28.70 6.64
N PRO A 204 9.60 28.56 7.97
CA PRO A 204 10.50 29.16 8.95
C PRO A 204 11.97 28.74 8.79
N GLU A 205 12.90 29.60 9.21
CA GLU A 205 14.33 29.30 9.14
C GLU A 205 14.68 27.98 9.84
N GLY A 206 15.53 27.17 9.19
CA GLY A 206 15.96 25.87 9.69
C GLY A 206 14.98 24.71 9.48
N GLN A 207 13.80 24.95 8.91
CA GLN A 207 12.82 23.92 8.55
C GLN A 207 12.77 23.71 7.03
N THR A 208 12.31 22.52 6.62
CA THR A 208 12.15 22.16 5.21
C THR A 208 10.74 21.64 4.95
N ALA A 209 10.14 22.09 3.86
CA ALA A 209 8.88 21.57 3.35
C ALA A 209 8.91 21.51 1.81
N PRO A 210 8.05 20.71 1.16
CA PRO A 210 7.97 20.68 -0.29
C PRO A 210 7.80 22.08 -0.90
N GLY A 211 8.74 22.47 -1.76
CA GLY A 211 8.74 23.80 -2.39
C GLY A 211 9.14 24.96 -1.46
N ASN A 212 9.71 24.69 -0.27
CA ASN A 212 10.13 25.70 0.72
C ASN A 212 9.04 26.69 1.13
N GLN A 213 7.77 26.25 1.05
CA GLN A 213 6.60 27.02 1.43
C GLN A 213 5.59 26.13 2.15
N GLU A 214 4.74 26.76 2.94
CA GLU A 214 3.63 26.12 3.63
C GLU A 214 2.36 26.96 3.55
N LEU A 215 1.20 26.30 3.59
CA LEU A 215 -0.10 26.92 3.67
C LEU A 215 -0.55 26.91 5.13
N VAL A 216 -0.64 28.08 5.75
CA VAL A 216 -1.22 28.22 7.09
C VAL A 216 -2.73 28.29 6.93
N ALA A 217 -3.41 27.23 7.37
CA ALA A 217 -4.84 27.07 7.14
C ALA A 217 -5.66 27.98 8.05
N ASP A 218 -6.68 28.59 7.48
CA ASP A 218 -7.75 29.29 8.21
C ASP A 218 -9.07 28.51 8.18
N TYR A 219 -9.25 27.62 7.20
CA TYR A 219 -10.40 26.76 7.06
C TYR A 219 -10.02 25.50 6.26
N PHE A 220 -10.67 24.37 6.53
CA PHE A 220 -10.56 23.17 5.70
C PHE A 220 -11.88 22.39 5.73
N GLU A 221 -12.06 21.54 4.72
CA GLU A 221 -13.24 20.71 4.56
C GLU A 221 -12.83 19.33 4.06
N VAL A 222 -13.40 18.27 4.63
CA VAL A 222 -13.26 16.91 4.09
C VAL A 222 -14.32 16.68 3.02
N ILE A 223 -13.87 16.36 1.81
CA ILE A 223 -14.73 16.10 0.65
C ILE A 223 -15.08 14.61 0.58
N GLY A 224 -14.10 13.76 0.88
CA GLY A 224 -14.26 12.30 0.84
C GLY A 224 -13.28 11.63 1.78
N HIS A 225 -13.81 10.80 2.68
CA HIS A 225 -13.04 10.05 3.66
C HIS A 225 -12.29 8.88 3.01
N SER A 226 -11.28 8.37 3.72
CA SER A 226 -10.53 7.16 3.37
C SER A 226 -10.41 6.24 4.59
N PRO A 227 -10.19 4.93 4.38
CA PRO A 227 -9.96 3.99 5.47
C PRO A 227 -8.70 4.34 6.30
N PRO A 228 -8.67 4.02 7.60
CA PRO A 228 -7.49 4.19 8.43
C PRO A 228 -6.26 3.47 7.87
N GLY A 229 -5.11 4.13 7.94
CA GLY A 229 -3.82 3.63 7.45
C GLY A 229 -3.60 3.71 5.92
N GLY A 230 -4.62 4.08 5.15
CA GLY A 230 -4.48 4.40 3.71
C GLY A 230 -3.84 3.29 2.87
N VAL A 231 -2.86 3.66 2.04
CA VAL A 231 -2.14 2.72 1.16
C VAL A 231 -1.30 1.73 1.98
N ASP A 232 -0.76 2.14 3.12
CA ASP A 232 0.19 1.35 3.92
C ASP A 232 -0.46 0.13 4.57
N THR A 233 -1.79 0.15 4.77
CA THR A 233 -2.56 -1.01 5.24
C THR A 233 -2.67 -2.10 4.16
N LEU A 234 -2.68 -1.71 2.89
CA LEU A 234 -2.81 -2.63 1.76
C LEU A 234 -1.45 -3.15 1.29
N LEU A 235 -0.41 -2.33 1.40
CA LEU A 235 0.90 -2.57 0.81
C LEU A 235 1.99 -2.14 1.78
N ASN A 236 2.93 -3.06 2.04
CA ASN A 236 4.15 -2.77 2.78
C ASN A 236 5.38 -3.05 1.89
N LYS A 237 6.57 -2.69 2.39
CA LYS A 237 7.83 -2.85 1.63
C LYS A 237 8.18 -4.31 1.31
N GLU A 238 7.57 -5.26 2.02
CA GLU A 238 7.82 -6.70 1.91
C GLU A 238 6.72 -7.42 1.12
N SER A 239 5.69 -6.69 0.66
CA SER A 239 4.58 -7.28 -0.09
C SER A 239 5.08 -7.97 -1.36
N HIS A 240 4.56 -9.18 -1.63
CA HIS A 240 4.89 -9.94 -2.83
C HIS A 240 4.60 -9.11 -4.11
N PRO A 241 5.41 -9.24 -5.19
CA PRO A 241 5.18 -8.50 -6.43
C PRO A 241 3.77 -8.62 -7.02
N ASP A 242 3.14 -9.80 -6.93
CA ASP A 242 1.76 -9.98 -7.42
C ASP A 242 0.75 -9.13 -6.64
N VAL A 243 0.88 -9.07 -5.30
CA VAL A 243 0.02 -8.22 -4.45
C VAL A 243 0.21 -6.74 -4.79
N GLN A 244 1.46 -6.35 -5.10
CA GLN A 244 1.78 -5.01 -5.58
C GLN A 244 1.11 -4.71 -6.93
N LEU A 245 1.09 -5.65 -7.86
CA LEU A 245 0.45 -5.51 -9.17
C LEU A 245 -1.08 -5.48 -9.06
N ASP A 246 -1.70 -6.33 -8.24
CA ASP A 246 -3.14 -6.31 -7.99
C ASP A 246 -3.60 -4.96 -7.41
N ASN A 247 -2.75 -4.36 -6.57
CA ASN A 247 -3.00 -3.07 -5.95
C ASN A 247 -2.27 -1.91 -6.64
N ARG A 248 -1.91 -2.06 -7.93
CA ARG A 248 -1.11 -1.05 -8.67
C ARG A 248 -1.77 0.33 -8.67
N HIS A 249 -3.11 0.37 -8.70
CA HIS A 249 -3.91 1.60 -8.64
C HIS A 249 -3.70 2.42 -7.35
N MET A 250 -3.29 1.77 -6.24
CA MET A 250 -2.86 2.44 -5.00
C MET A 250 -1.37 2.78 -5.06
N MET A 251 -0.54 1.86 -5.55
CA MET A 251 0.92 2.10 -5.67
C MET A 251 1.29 3.33 -6.48
N ILE A 252 0.57 3.59 -7.58
CA ILE A 252 0.85 4.73 -8.47
C ILE A 252 0.63 6.08 -7.80
N ARG A 253 -0.04 6.11 -6.64
CA ARG A 253 -0.23 7.31 -5.83
C ARG A 253 0.99 7.65 -4.95
N GLY A 254 1.89 6.68 -4.78
CA GLY A 254 3.17 6.88 -4.12
C GLY A 254 4.07 7.85 -4.88
N GLU A 255 4.96 8.51 -4.14
CA GLU A 255 5.83 9.56 -4.68
C GLU A 255 6.71 9.03 -5.84
N ASN A 256 7.42 7.92 -5.63
CA ASN A 256 8.33 7.38 -6.65
C ASN A 256 7.59 6.83 -7.88
N THR A 257 6.52 6.05 -7.68
CA THR A 257 5.77 5.45 -8.78
C THR A 257 5.10 6.52 -9.65
N SER A 258 4.53 7.57 -9.05
CA SER A 258 3.94 8.68 -9.81
C SER A 258 5.01 9.48 -10.59
N LYS A 259 6.20 9.69 -10.02
CA LYS A 259 7.35 10.30 -10.73
C LYS A 259 7.73 9.50 -11.97
N ILE A 260 7.82 8.16 -11.87
CA ILE A 260 8.12 7.29 -13.01
C ILE A 260 7.09 7.45 -14.14
N LEU A 261 5.79 7.52 -13.81
CA LEU A 261 4.75 7.70 -14.83
C LEU A 261 4.83 9.08 -15.52
N ARG A 262 5.14 10.13 -14.76
CA ARG A 262 5.38 11.47 -15.34
C ARG A 262 6.62 11.47 -16.23
N LEU A 263 7.70 10.84 -15.79
CA LEU A 263 8.92 10.72 -16.56
C LEU A 263 8.68 9.96 -17.86
N ARG A 264 7.91 8.86 -17.83
CA ARG A 264 7.49 8.14 -19.05
C ARG A 264 6.79 9.07 -20.03
N SER A 265 5.86 9.91 -19.56
CA SER A 265 5.20 10.91 -20.41
C SER A 265 6.17 11.90 -21.05
N ILE A 266 7.17 12.37 -20.29
CA ILE A 266 8.20 13.31 -20.77
C ILE A 266 9.11 12.64 -21.79
N VAL A 267 9.59 11.43 -21.50
CA VAL A 267 10.44 10.64 -22.39
C VAL A 267 9.72 10.39 -23.72
N THR A 268 8.46 9.99 -23.68
CA THR A 268 7.65 9.81 -24.90
C THR A 268 7.51 11.10 -25.71
N GLN A 269 7.36 12.26 -25.05
CA GLN A 269 7.37 13.55 -25.75
C GLN A 269 8.73 13.84 -26.38
N CYS A 270 9.84 13.58 -25.68
CA CYS A 270 11.19 13.80 -26.20
C CYS A 270 11.49 12.92 -27.43
N PHE A 271 10.98 11.68 -27.45
CA PHE A 271 11.02 10.83 -28.66
C PHE A 271 10.29 11.48 -29.83
N ARG A 272 9.08 12.01 -29.63
CA ARG A 272 8.35 12.72 -30.68
C ARG A 272 9.10 13.96 -31.16
N ASP A 273 9.59 14.78 -30.24
CA ASP A 273 10.30 16.02 -30.58
C ASP A 273 11.58 15.71 -31.37
N HIS A 274 12.33 14.66 -31.02
CA HIS A 274 13.48 14.18 -31.78
C HIS A 274 13.14 13.89 -33.25
N TYR A 275 12.05 13.13 -33.47
CA TYR A 275 11.61 12.75 -34.82
C TYR A 275 11.07 13.95 -35.60
N PHE A 276 10.23 14.79 -34.98
CA PHE A 276 9.68 15.97 -35.64
C PHE A 276 10.76 16.98 -36.03
N ASP A 277 11.78 17.20 -35.19
CA ASP A 277 12.90 18.10 -35.51
C ASP A 277 13.76 17.59 -36.69
N ARG A 278 13.68 16.28 -37.00
CA ARG A 278 14.34 15.65 -38.15
C ARG A 278 13.43 15.50 -39.37
N GLY A 279 12.20 16.03 -39.30
CA GLY A 279 11.27 16.04 -40.43
C GLY A 279 10.49 14.74 -40.64
N TYR A 280 10.50 13.82 -39.66
CA TYR A 280 9.70 12.60 -39.73
C TYR A 280 8.21 12.90 -39.56
N TYR A 281 7.35 12.07 -40.16
CA TYR A 281 5.92 12.06 -39.89
C TYR A 281 5.52 10.90 -38.95
N GLU A 282 4.69 11.19 -37.93
CA GLU A 282 4.07 10.16 -37.09
C GLU A 282 2.92 9.50 -37.86
N ILE A 283 2.90 8.17 -37.94
CA ILE A 283 1.82 7.41 -38.55
C ILE A 283 1.16 6.44 -37.55
N PHE A 284 -0.05 5.99 -37.87
CA PHE A 284 -0.89 5.16 -36.99
C PHE A 284 -1.25 3.83 -37.65
N PRO A 285 -0.32 2.85 -37.64
CA PRO A 285 -0.53 1.56 -38.29
C PRO A 285 -1.58 0.72 -37.55
N PRO A 286 -2.28 -0.20 -38.25
CA PRO A 286 -3.26 -1.09 -37.63
C PRO A 286 -2.56 -2.12 -36.72
N THR A 287 -3.20 -2.46 -35.59
CA THR A 287 -2.69 -3.46 -34.65
C THR A 287 -3.34 -4.84 -34.80
N LEU A 288 -4.41 -4.93 -35.59
CA LEU A 288 -5.02 -6.19 -36.01
C LEU A 288 -4.51 -6.55 -37.40
N VAL A 289 -3.81 -7.68 -37.51
CA VAL A 289 -3.10 -8.08 -38.72
C VAL A 289 -3.45 -9.52 -39.11
N GLN A 290 -3.32 -9.84 -40.39
CA GLN A 290 -3.39 -11.22 -40.90
C GLN A 290 -2.00 -11.78 -41.23
N THR A 291 -0.96 -10.95 -41.11
CA THR A 291 0.42 -11.26 -41.44
C THR A 291 1.28 -11.37 -40.19
N GLN A 292 2.34 -12.16 -40.29
CA GLN A 292 3.37 -12.28 -39.27
C GLN A 292 4.59 -11.44 -39.67
N VAL A 293 5.19 -10.74 -38.70
CA VAL A 293 6.37 -9.90 -38.93
C VAL A 293 7.64 -10.52 -38.33
N GLU A 294 7.65 -10.79 -37.03
CA GLU A 294 8.80 -11.43 -36.36
C GLU A 294 8.59 -12.95 -36.36
N GLY A 295 9.52 -13.69 -37.00
CA GLY A 295 9.41 -15.14 -37.15
C GLY A 295 9.29 -15.88 -35.81
N GLY A 296 8.31 -16.79 -35.69
CA GLY A 296 8.08 -17.62 -34.50
C GLY A 296 6.60 -17.75 -34.10
N ALA A 297 6.23 -18.82 -33.42
CA ALA A 297 4.84 -19.13 -33.04
C ALA A 297 4.26 -18.24 -31.90
N THR A 298 4.66 -16.96 -31.82
CA THR A 298 4.42 -16.05 -30.68
C THR A 298 3.44 -14.92 -31.01
N LEU A 299 2.39 -15.21 -31.81
CA LEU A 299 1.29 -14.29 -32.07
C LEU A 299 0.10 -14.58 -31.16
N PHE A 300 -0.53 -13.53 -30.63
CA PHE A 300 -1.85 -13.66 -30.03
C PHE A 300 -2.89 -13.73 -31.16
N SER A 301 -3.52 -14.88 -31.34
CA SER A 301 -4.62 -15.06 -32.29
C SER A 301 -5.95 -14.60 -31.70
N LEU A 302 -6.78 -13.96 -32.52
CA LEU A 302 -8.15 -13.60 -32.20
C LEU A 302 -9.08 -13.96 -33.37
N ASN A 303 -10.36 -14.15 -33.06
CA ASN A 303 -11.42 -14.29 -34.06
C ASN A 303 -11.94 -12.90 -34.45
N TYR A 304 -11.70 -12.49 -35.69
CA TYR A 304 -12.16 -11.25 -36.26
C TYR A 304 -13.32 -11.52 -37.23
N PHE A 305 -14.54 -11.50 -36.70
CA PHE A 305 -15.78 -11.69 -37.47
C PHE A 305 -15.86 -13.02 -38.26
N GLY A 306 -15.31 -14.09 -37.71
CA GLY A 306 -15.26 -15.41 -38.35
C GLY A 306 -13.94 -15.70 -39.05
N GLU A 307 -13.06 -14.71 -39.19
CA GLU A 307 -11.73 -14.87 -39.79
C GLU A 307 -10.63 -14.86 -38.71
N PRO A 308 -9.54 -15.63 -38.89
CA PRO A 308 -8.38 -15.54 -38.02
C PRO A 308 -7.66 -14.21 -38.22
N ALA A 309 -7.40 -13.50 -37.12
CA ALA A 309 -6.53 -12.32 -37.08
C ALA A 309 -5.56 -12.43 -35.90
N TYR A 310 -4.57 -11.56 -35.87
CA TYR A 310 -3.52 -11.56 -34.87
C TYR A 310 -3.27 -10.14 -34.34
N LEU A 311 -2.79 -10.05 -33.11
CA LEU A 311 -2.23 -8.80 -32.60
C LEU A 311 -0.81 -8.61 -33.14
N THR A 312 -0.49 -7.40 -33.59
CA THR A 312 0.79 -7.09 -34.21
C THR A 312 1.99 -7.26 -33.27
N GLN A 313 3.10 -7.80 -33.80
CA GLN A 313 4.39 -7.84 -33.11
C GLN A 313 5.23 -6.59 -33.37
N SER A 314 5.05 -5.98 -34.55
CA SER A 314 5.83 -4.86 -35.06
C SER A 314 5.06 -4.22 -36.22
N SER A 315 5.17 -2.91 -36.35
CA SER A 315 4.54 -2.13 -37.41
C SER A 315 5.47 -1.90 -38.60
N GLN A 316 6.69 -2.46 -38.59
CA GLN A 316 7.74 -2.22 -39.58
C GLN A 316 7.23 -2.33 -41.02
N LEU A 317 6.52 -3.42 -41.37
CA LEU A 317 6.00 -3.60 -42.73
C LEU A 317 5.03 -2.49 -43.17
N TYR A 318 4.27 -1.90 -42.24
CA TYR A 318 3.41 -0.76 -42.55
C TYR A 318 4.21 0.54 -42.73
N LEU A 319 5.25 0.74 -41.91
CA LEU A 319 6.15 1.89 -42.04
C LEU A 319 6.85 1.87 -43.41
N GLU A 320 7.35 0.72 -43.85
CA GLU A 320 7.98 0.54 -45.17
C GLU A 320 7.06 0.99 -46.32
N THR A 321 5.76 0.71 -46.24
CA THR A 321 4.78 1.14 -47.25
C THR A 321 4.49 2.65 -47.23
N ALA A 322 4.73 3.32 -46.11
CA ALA A 322 4.50 4.75 -45.95
C ALA A 322 5.69 5.57 -46.47
N CYS A 323 6.91 5.02 -46.45
CA CYS A 323 8.13 5.69 -46.89
C CYS A 323 8.03 6.32 -48.30
N PRO A 324 7.49 5.65 -49.34
CA PRO A 324 7.34 6.25 -50.67
C PRO A 324 6.42 7.48 -50.73
N ALA A 325 5.53 7.66 -49.75
CA ALA A 325 4.56 8.76 -49.72
C ALA A 325 4.97 9.88 -48.76
N LEU A 326 5.58 9.55 -47.62
CA LEU A 326 5.82 10.47 -46.51
C LEU A 326 7.31 10.73 -46.24
N GLY A 327 8.22 9.97 -46.85
CA GLY A 327 9.65 10.04 -46.53
C GLY A 327 9.96 9.30 -45.24
N ASP A 328 10.71 9.92 -44.34
CA ASP A 328 11.03 9.36 -43.02
C ASP A 328 9.76 9.31 -42.14
N VAL A 329 9.46 8.14 -41.56
CA VAL A 329 8.24 7.92 -40.77
C VAL A 329 8.53 7.22 -39.45
N PHE A 330 7.69 7.46 -38.44
CA PHE A 330 7.76 6.75 -37.16
C PHE A 330 6.37 6.47 -36.59
N CYS A 331 6.28 5.54 -35.65
CA CYS A 331 5.10 5.36 -34.82
C CYS A 331 5.47 5.01 -33.37
N ILE A 332 4.59 5.37 -32.43
CA ILE A 332 4.64 4.94 -31.04
C ILE A 332 3.35 4.17 -30.76
N ALA A 333 3.39 2.85 -30.96
CA ALA A 333 2.22 1.97 -30.95
C ALA A 333 2.41 0.81 -29.97
N GLN A 334 1.34 0.03 -29.73
CA GLN A 334 1.43 -1.17 -28.90
C GLN A 334 1.87 -2.36 -29.77
N SER A 335 2.80 -3.14 -29.25
CA SER A 335 3.21 -4.43 -29.81
C SER A 335 2.98 -5.55 -28.81
N TYR A 336 2.69 -6.73 -29.33
CA TYR A 336 2.25 -7.88 -28.56
C TYR A 336 3.11 -9.11 -28.88
N ARG A 337 3.64 -9.76 -27.84
CA ARG A 337 4.48 -10.96 -27.98
C ARG A 337 3.95 -12.08 -27.10
N ALA A 338 3.49 -13.17 -27.70
CA ALA A 338 2.98 -14.34 -26.98
C ALA A 338 4.11 -15.28 -26.50
N GLU A 339 5.25 -14.73 -26.10
CA GLU A 339 6.38 -15.49 -25.57
C GLU A 339 6.05 -16.02 -24.17
N LYS A 340 6.33 -17.32 -23.93
CA LYS A 340 6.17 -17.94 -22.61
C LYS A 340 7.37 -17.67 -21.70
N ALA A 341 7.88 -16.44 -21.71
CA ALA A 341 9.08 -16.04 -20.99
C ALA A 341 8.75 -15.00 -19.90
N HIS A 342 8.69 -15.44 -18.64
CA HIS A 342 8.57 -14.53 -17.49
C HIS A 342 9.95 -14.07 -17.03
N THR A 343 10.42 -12.94 -17.57
CA THR A 343 11.72 -12.35 -17.21
C THR A 343 11.58 -10.89 -16.82
N ARG A 344 12.66 -10.30 -16.31
CA ARG A 344 12.69 -8.87 -15.92
C ARG A 344 12.66 -7.89 -17.10
N ARG A 345 12.73 -8.36 -18.36
CA ARG A 345 12.83 -7.52 -19.57
C ARG A 345 11.72 -7.77 -20.61
N HIS A 346 10.92 -8.82 -20.44
CA HIS A 346 9.91 -9.21 -21.41
C HIS A 346 8.51 -8.88 -20.88
N LEU A 347 7.71 -8.20 -21.71
CA LEU A 347 6.29 -7.94 -21.48
C LEU A 347 5.50 -8.54 -22.65
N ALA A 348 4.32 -9.07 -22.37
CA ALA A 348 3.43 -9.58 -23.42
C ALA A 348 2.79 -8.45 -24.25
N GLU A 349 2.65 -7.26 -23.66
CA GLU A 349 2.22 -6.02 -24.30
C GLU A 349 3.18 -4.90 -23.87
N PHE A 350 3.69 -4.15 -24.83
CA PHE A 350 4.56 -3.00 -24.56
C PHE A 350 4.36 -1.90 -25.60
N THR A 351 4.76 -0.67 -25.23
CA THR A 351 4.80 0.45 -26.17
C THR A 351 6.09 0.38 -26.97
N HIS A 352 5.96 0.20 -28.27
CA HIS A 352 7.04 0.04 -29.24
C HIS A 352 7.21 1.35 -30.01
N VAL A 353 8.44 1.90 -29.99
CA VAL A 353 8.83 3.05 -30.80
C VAL A 353 9.55 2.49 -32.03
N GLU A 354 8.98 2.72 -33.20
CA GLU A 354 9.48 2.18 -34.47
C GLU A 354 9.62 3.33 -35.49
N ALA A 355 10.64 3.27 -36.34
CA ALA A 355 10.88 4.25 -37.39
C ALA A 355 11.47 3.59 -38.63
N GLU A 356 11.18 4.15 -39.80
CA GLU A 356 11.63 3.64 -41.10
C GLU A 356 12.07 4.79 -41.99
N CYS A 357 13.14 4.58 -42.75
CA CYS A 357 13.84 5.64 -43.50
C CYS A 357 14.17 5.17 -44.92
N PRO A 358 13.70 5.85 -45.98
CA PRO A 358 14.06 5.48 -47.35
C PRO A 358 15.46 5.98 -47.74
N PHE A 359 16.09 5.28 -48.69
CA PHE A 359 17.36 5.70 -49.32
C PHE A 359 18.57 5.87 -48.38
N ILE A 360 18.68 5.03 -47.35
CA ILE A 360 19.82 5.02 -46.42
C ILE A 360 20.74 3.82 -46.65
N SER A 361 22.00 3.96 -46.24
CA SER A 361 22.93 2.85 -46.07
C SER A 361 22.81 2.22 -44.68
N PHE A 362 23.54 1.13 -44.44
CA PHE A 362 23.60 0.52 -43.11
C PHE A 362 24.32 1.41 -42.10
N ASP A 363 25.37 2.13 -42.51
CA ASP A 363 26.09 3.05 -41.63
C ASP A 363 25.18 4.22 -41.22
N ASP A 364 24.38 4.75 -42.16
CA ASP A 364 23.37 5.77 -41.86
C ASP A 364 22.34 5.29 -40.82
N LEU A 365 21.94 4.00 -40.87
CA LEU A 365 21.03 3.42 -39.88
C LEU A 365 21.66 3.40 -38.49
N LEU A 366 22.94 3.00 -38.38
CA LEU A 366 23.66 2.97 -37.11
C LEU A 366 23.80 4.38 -36.52
N ASP A 367 24.16 5.36 -37.36
CA ASP A 367 24.29 6.76 -36.96
C ASP A 367 22.95 7.32 -36.45
N ARG A 368 21.83 7.01 -37.13
CA ARG A 368 20.48 7.43 -36.69
C ARG A 368 20.05 6.78 -35.37
N ILE A 369 20.42 5.52 -35.11
CA ILE A 369 20.14 4.86 -33.84
C ILE A 369 20.93 5.49 -32.69
N GLU A 370 22.22 5.79 -32.91
CA GLU A 370 23.05 6.47 -31.92
C GLU A 370 22.49 7.87 -31.61
N ASP A 371 22.20 8.64 -32.67
CA ASP A 371 21.63 9.98 -32.58
C ASP A 371 20.27 9.99 -31.85
N LEU A 372 19.40 9.03 -32.12
CA LEU A 372 18.13 8.84 -31.39
C LEU A 372 18.35 8.71 -29.88
N VAL A 373 19.26 7.84 -29.46
CA VAL A 373 19.51 7.61 -28.04
C VAL A 373 20.15 8.83 -27.40
N VAL A 374 21.18 9.43 -28.02
CA VAL A 374 21.90 10.57 -27.46
C VAL A 374 21.00 11.81 -27.36
N ASP A 375 20.30 12.17 -28.43
CA ASP A 375 19.47 13.37 -28.47
C ASP A 375 18.25 13.26 -27.55
N VAL A 376 17.57 12.11 -27.50
CA VAL A 376 16.43 11.93 -26.59
C VAL A 376 16.87 12.01 -25.13
N VAL A 377 18.01 11.42 -24.76
CA VAL A 377 18.57 11.54 -23.39
C VAL A 377 18.90 13.00 -23.08
N ASP A 378 19.57 13.71 -23.98
CA ASP A 378 19.91 15.13 -23.80
C ASP A 378 18.65 16.00 -23.63
N ARG A 379 17.60 15.77 -24.43
CA ARG A 379 16.30 16.44 -24.29
C ARG A 379 15.66 16.19 -22.94
N VAL A 380 15.67 14.94 -22.46
CA VAL A 380 15.13 14.58 -21.15
C VAL A 380 15.89 15.27 -20.02
N LEU A 381 17.23 15.36 -20.12
CA LEU A 381 18.08 16.05 -19.13
C LEU A 381 17.89 17.57 -19.14
N LYS A 382 17.58 18.17 -20.30
CA LYS A 382 17.32 19.61 -20.46
C LYS A 382 15.86 20.00 -20.20
N HIS A 383 14.95 19.04 -20.05
CA HIS A 383 13.53 19.31 -19.84
C HIS A 383 13.29 20.06 -18.51
N PRO A 384 12.34 21.01 -18.42
CA PRO A 384 12.07 21.77 -17.18
C PRO A 384 11.72 20.92 -15.94
N GLU A 385 11.26 19.70 -16.18
CA GLU A 385 10.90 18.71 -15.15
C GLU A 385 12.00 17.64 -14.95
N ALA A 386 13.23 17.87 -15.44
CA ALA A 386 14.35 16.92 -15.29
C ALA A 386 14.69 16.60 -13.82
N HIS A 387 14.31 17.46 -12.88
CA HIS A 387 14.40 17.19 -11.45
C HIS A 387 13.62 15.94 -10.99
N LEU A 388 12.72 15.39 -11.81
CA LEU A 388 12.03 14.12 -11.53
C LEU A 388 12.92 12.89 -11.65
N LEU A 389 14.10 13.01 -12.26
CA LEU A 389 15.10 11.94 -12.39
C LEU A 389 15.87 11.66 -11.09
N PHE A 390 15.92 12.66 -10.20
CA PHE A 390 16.69 12.66 -8.95
C PHE A 390 15.73 12.66 -7.74
#